data_AF-A4F614-F1
#
_entry.id   AF-A4F614-F1
#
_cell.length_a   1.000
_cell.length_b   1.000
_cell.length_c   1.000
_cell.angle_alpha   90.00
_cell.angle_beta   90.00
_cell.angle_gamma   90.00
#
_symmetry.space_group_name_H-M   'P 1'
#
loop_
_entity.id
_entity.type
_entity.pdbx_description
1 polymer ?
#
loop_
_entity_poly.entity_id
_entity_poly.type
_entity_poly.pdbx_seq_one_letter_code
_entity_poly.pdbx_strand_id
1 'polypeptide(L)'
;MPQAVVDHLAARSGPYAGVMGPMLCQASRLAELITELAKAKPAEPVALSLVCDTGLGGVPKALSIIEGRQELLALRMVEMPAPSDVDDIWLERVSEFVPEDIVRVVEPRRGANGWLDGIKRVAEHGCWPKLRCGGQTAESFPSVEVVSDFLAVASTLGVPFKVTAGVHSAVRRTDPETGFTHHGFLNLLVATARSLSGKNVREALGSTDDAGLADEARSLSDDAARAVRDVFASYGSASLTDPVTDLEGLELL
;
A
#
# COMPACT_ATOMS: atom_id res chain seq x y z
N MET A 1 10.73 16.47 -1.06
CA MET A 1 9.88 16.38 -2.26
C MET A 1 10.64 16.45 -3.57
N PRO A 2 11.61 17.37 -3.78
CA PRO A 2 12.21 17.56 -5.11
C PRO A 2 12.78 16.28 -5.72
N GLN A 3 13.60 15.54 -4.97
CA GLN A 3 14.18 14.28 -5.43
C GLN A 3 13.10 13.23 -5.75
N ALA A 4 12.09 13.10 -4.88
CA ALA A 4 10.98 12.15 -5.10
C ALA A 4 10.21 12.45 -6.39
N VAL A 5 10.03 13.73 -6.77
CA VAL A 5 9.43 14.09 -8.06
C VAL A 5 10.33 13.69 -9.23
N VAL A 6 11.63 13.98 -9.15
CA VAL A 6 12.60 13.61 -10.19
C VAL A 6 12.63 12.10 -10.38
N ASP A 7 12.78 11.34 -9.30
CA ASP A 7 12.86 9.88 -9.34
C ASP A 7 11.56 9.26 -9.88
N HIS A 8 10.40 9.77 -9.46
CA HIS A 8 9.11 9.29 -9.93
C HIS A 8 8.91 9.55 -11.43
N LEU A 9 9.26 10.75 -11.91
CA LEU A 9 9.15 11.06 -13.34
C LEU A 9 10.13 10.24 -14.19
N ALA A 10 11.36 10.04 -13.71
CA ALA A 10 12.33 9.20 -14.40
C ALA A 10 11.84 7.74 -14.48
N ALA A 11 11.38 7.19 -13.36
CA ALA A 11 10.92 5.80 -13.30
C ALA A 11 9.66 5.56 -14.16
N ARG A 12 8.79 6.56 -14.33
CA ARG A 12 7.61 6.49 -15.22
C ARG A 12 7.98 6.34 -16.70
N SER A 13 9.14 6.83 -17.08
CA SER A 13 9.68 6.70 -18.44
C SER A 13 10.58 5.47 -18.61
N GLY A 14 10.79 4.69 -17.55
CA GLY A 14 11.70 3.56 -17.52
C GLY A 14 11.07 2.24 -18.00
N PRO A 15 11.90 1.18 -18.18
CA PRO A 15 11.44 -0.13 -18.65
C PRO A 15 10.45 -0.81 -17.71
N TYR A 16 10.52 -0.50 -16.41
CA TYR A 16 9.68 -1.10 -15.37
C TYR A 16 8.53 -0.18 -14.94
N ALA A 17 8.13 0.79 -15.76
CA ALA A 17 7.00 1.67 -15.46
C ALA A 17 5.70 0.90 -15.16
N GLY A 18 5.53 -0.30 -15.73
CA GLY A 18 4.36 -1.16 -15.52
C GLY A 18 4.22 -1.74 -14.10
N VAL A 19 5.29 -1.77 -13.29
CA VAL A 19 5.21 -2.22 -11.89
C VAL A 19 5.03 -1.05 -10.90
N MET A 20 4.97 0.18 -11.40
CA MET A 20 4.85 1.37 -10.55
C MET A 20 3.41 1.74 -10.24
N GLY A 21 3.19 2.12 -8.98
CA GLY A 21 1.93 2.70 -8.51
C GLY A 21 1.91 4.24 -8.57
N PRO A 22 0.80 4.86 -8.13
CA PRO A 22 0.71 6.30 -7.99
C PRO A 22 1.72 6.86 -6.98
N MET A 23 2.16 8.10 -7.20
CA MET A 23 3.01 8.83 -6.26
C MET A 23 2.27 9.07 -4.94
N LEU A 24 2.88 8.73 -3.82
CA LEU A 24 2.35 9.02 -2.48
C LEU A 24 2.66 10.46 -2.08
N CYS A 25 1.66 11.22 -1.65
CA CYS A 25 1.86 12.55 -1.10
C CYS A 25 1.00 12.78 0.13
N GLN A 26 1.60 13.26 1.22
CA GLN A 26 0.86 13.77 2.36
C GLN A 26 0.06 15.02 1.97
N ALA A 27 -1.17 15.14 2.48
CA ALA A 27 -2.02 16.31 2.25
C ALA A 27 -1.34 17.61 2.73
N SER A 28 -0.61 17.55 3.86
CA SER A 28 0.19 18.67 4.38
C SER A 28 1.29 19.15 3.43
N ARG A 29 1.76 18.30 2.50
CA ARG A 29 2.86 18.57 1.55
C ARG A 29 2.40 18.78 0.12
N LEU A 30 1.10 18.79 -0.13
CA LEU A 30 0.53 18.91 -1.46
C LEU A 30 0.99 20.18 -2.20
N ALA A 31 1.11 21.31 -1.51
CA ALA A 31 1.61 22.55 -2.10
C ALA A 31 3.08 22.47 -2.55
N GLU A 32 3.92 21.76 -1.78
CA GLU A 32 5.32 21.48 -2.13
C GLU A 32 5.37 20.62 -3.41
N LEU A 33 4.55 19.55 -3.48
CA LEU A 33 4.47 18.69 -4.66
C LEU A 33 4.06 19.46 -5.92
N ILE A 34 2.98 20.25 -5.84
CA ILE A 34 2.49 21.05 -6.98
C ILE A 34 3.58 22.01 -7.48
N THR A 35 4.32 22.64 -6.56
CA THR A 35 5.41 23.56 -6.90
C THR A 35 6.51 22.85 -7.68
N GLU A 36 6.92 21.66 -7.23
CA GLU A 36 7.96 20.88 -7.91
C GLU A 36 7.49 20.31 -9.26
N LEU A 37 6.24 19.87 -9.37
CA LEU A 37 5.67 19.42 -10.64
C LEU A 37 5.51 20.54 -11.66
N ALA A 38 5.11 21.74 -11.23
CA ALA A 38 5.02 22.90 -12.10
C ALA A 38 6.39 23.30 -12.68
N LYS A 39 7.48 23.13 -11.90
CA LYS A 39 8.85 23.33 -12.39
C LYS A 39 9.27 22.23 -13.37
N ALA A 40 8.96 20.97 -13.05
CA ALA A 40 9.35 19.81 -13.84
C ALA A 40 8.58 19.70 -15.17
N LYS A 41 7.35 20.22 -15.25
CA LYS A 41 6.47 20.21 -16.43
C LYS A 41 6.33 18.79 -17.03
N PRO A 42 5.75 17.84 -16.29
CA PRO A 42 5.60 16.48 -16.79
C PRO A 42 4.74 16.46 -18.06
N ALA A 43 5.02 15.52 -18.96
CA ALA A 43 4.28 15.38 -20.22
C ALA A 43 2.80 15.01 -20.01
N GLU A 44 2.48 14.38 -18.89
CA GLU A 44 1.15 13.99 -18.48
C GLU A 44 0.99 14.11 -16.96
N PRO A 45 -0.24 14.30 -16.45
CA PRO A 45 -0.52 14.39 -15.02
C PRO A 45 0.07 13.20 -14.25
N VAL A 46 0.58 13.46 -13.05
CA VAL A 46 1.12 12.43 -12.16
C VAL A 46 -0.03 11.76 -11.43
N ALA A 47 -0.13 10.42 -11.55
CA ALA A 47 -1.05 9.63 -10.76
C ALA A 47 -0.73 9.78 -9.27
N LEU A 48 -1.72 10.16 -8.46
CA LEU A 48 -1.54 10.56 -7.06
C LEU A 48 -2.32 9.65 -6.11
N SER A 49 -1.64 9.16 -5.07
CA SER A 49 -2.26 8.64 -3.85
C SER A 49 -2.07 9.66 -2.74
N LEU A 50 -3.15 10.32 -2.32
CA LEU A 50 -3.14 11.34 -1.30
C LEU A 50 -3.23 10.69 0.09
N VAL A 51 -2.23 10.90 0.94
CA VAL A 51 -2.24 10.45 2.34
C VAL A 51 -2.74 11.57 3.24
N CYS A 52 -3.92 11.40 3.84
CA CYS A 52 -4.58 12.37 4.70
C CYS A 52 -3.99 12.38 6.12
N ASP A 53 -2.91 13.13 6.29
CA ASP A 53 -2.24 13.36 7.57
C ASP A 53 -2.81 14.57 8.35
N THR A 54 -3.76 15.31 7.75
CA THR A 54 -4.43 16.47 8.35
C THR A 54 -5.81 16.15 8.95
N GLY A 55 -6.16 14.86 9.05
CA GLY A 55 -7.48 14.39 9.46
C GLY A 55 -8.56 14.52 8.39
N LEU A 56 -9.70 13.88 8.63
CA LEU A 56 -10.79 13.75 7.65
C LEU A 56 -11.35 15.10 7.19
N GLY A 57 -11.45 16.09 8.09
CA GLY A 57 -11.91 17.44 7.73
C GLY A 57 -10.99 18.21 6.77
N GLY A 58 -9.74 17.76 6.59
CA GLY A 58 -8.82 18.35 5.60
C GLY A 58 -9.02 17.84 4.18
N VAL A 59 -9.77 16.74 3.99
CA VAL A 59 -9.96 16.08 2.68
C VAL A 59 -10.60 17.03 1.66
N PRO A 60 -11.73 17.71 1.93
CA PRO A 60 -12.38 18.56 0.92
C PRO A 60 -11.46 19.67 0.39
N LYS A 61 -10.63 20.26 1.27
CA LYS A 61 -9.66 21.28 0.88
C LYS A 61 -8.57 20.71 -0.02
N ALA A 62 -8.04 19.53 0.31
CA ALA A 62 -7.01 18.89 -0.50
C ALA A 62 -7.54 18.49 -1.89
N LEU A 63 -8.77 17.96 -1.96
CA LEU A 63 -9.42 17.63 -3.23
C LEU A 63 -9.63 18.87 -4.10
N SER A 64 -10.16 19.96 -3.54
CA SER A 64 -10.31 21.22 -4.27
C SER A 64 -9.00 21.77 -4.83
N ILE A 65 -7.89 21.62 -4.10
CA ILE A 65 -6.55 22.00 -4.60
C ILE A 65 -6.13 21.12 -5.79
N ILE A 66 -6.38 19.81 -5.72
CA ILE A 66 -6.02 18.84 -6.77
C ILE A 66 -6.88 19.05 -8.02
N GLU A 67 -8.18 19.29 -7.86
CA GLU A 67 -9.11 19.63 -8.96
C GLU A 67 -8.66 20.89 -9.71
N GLY A 68 -8.14 21.89 -8.99
CA GLY A 68 -7.56 23.09 -9.58
C GLY A 68 -6.19 22.89 -10.26
N ARG A 69 -5.65 21.67 -10.27
CA ARG A 69 -4.32 21.31 -10.80
C ARG A 69 -4.35 20.00 -11.59
N GLN A 70 -5.46 19.70 -12.27
CA GLN A 70 -5.63 18.47 -13.07
C GLN A 70 -4.62 18.35 -14.22
N GLU A 71 -4.02 19.45 -14.66
CA GLU A 71 -2.92 19.47 -15.62
C GLU A 71 -1.61 18.89 -15.07
N LEU A 72 -1.47 18.82 -13.74
CA LEU A 72 -0.30 18.27 -13.05
C LEU A 72 -0.60 16.96 -12.32
N LEU A 73 -1.82 16.77 -11.83
CA LEU A 73 -2.19 15.71 -10.90
C LEU A 73 -3.42 14.93 -11.38
N ALA A 74 -3.34 13.60 -11.32
CA ALA A 74 -4.47 12.70 -11.50
C ALA A 74 -4.70 11.92 -10.20
N LEU A 75 -5.67 12.33 -9.40
CA LEU A 75 -6.00 11.62 -8.16
C LEU A 75 -6.48 10.20 -8.47
N ARG A 76 -5.90 9.21 -7.79
CA ARG A 76 -6.28 7.80 -7.90
C ARG A 76 -6.76 7.23 -6.57
N MET A 77 -6.15 7.66 -5.47
CA MET A 77 -6.44 7.13 -4.16
C MET A 77 -6.44 8.23 -3.10
N VAL A 78 -7.28 8.07 -2.08
CA VAL A 78 -7.22 8.84 -0.84
C VAL A 78 -7.04 7.85 0.31
N GLU A 79 -5.90 7.94 1.00
CA GLU A 79 -5.55 7.09 2.11
C GLU A 79 -5.64 7.82 3.45
N MET A 80 -6.23 7.21 4.47
CA MET A 80 -6.38 7.87 5.78
C MET A 80 -6.26 6.91 6.96
N PRO A 81 -5.71 7.36 8.10
CA PRO A 81 -5.77 6.61 9.34
C PRO A 81 -7.21 6.63 9.89
N ALA A 82 -7.69 5.46 10.34
CA ALA A 82 -8.95 5.39 11.05
C ALA A 82 -8.81 5.97 12.48
N PRO A 83 -9.91 6.47 13.07
CA PRO A 83 -10.00 6.65 14.52
C PRO A 83 -9.81 5.30 15.24
N SER A 84 -9.59 5.35 16.56
CA SER A 84 -9.44 4.12 17.37
C SER A 84 -10.69 3.24 17.30
N ASP A 85 -11.87 3.88 17.33
CA ASP A 85 -13.16 3.22 17.17
C ASP A 85 -13.70 3.59 15.79
N VAL A 86 -13.42 2.75 14.79
CA VAL A 86 -14.00 2.92 13.45
C VAL A 86 -15.48 2.52 13.50
N ASP A 87 -16.37 3.43 13.14
CA ASP A 87 -17.82 3.22 13.09
C ASP A 87 -18.40 3.59 11.73
N ASP A 88 -19.67 3.24 11.52
CA ASP A 88 -20.36 3.46 10.25
C ASP A 88 -20.52 4.96 9.94
N ILE A 89 -20.75 5.79 10.97
CA ILE A 89 -20.90 7.24 10.82
C ILE A 89 -19.62 7.86 10.25
N TRP A 90 -18.46 7.44 10.76
CA TRP A 90 -17.18 7.93 10.27
C TRP A 90 -16.91 7.47 8.83
N LEU A 91 -17.24 6.22 8.49
CA LEU A 91 -17.06 5.68 7.13
C LEU A 91 -18.03 6.28 6.10
N GLU A 92 -19.25 6.62 6.51
CA GLU A 92 -20.20 7.39 5.71
C GLU A 92 -19.60 8.75 5.36
N ARG A 93 -19.00 9.46 6.33
CA ARG A 93 -18.30 10.74 6.07
C ARG A 93 -17.11 10.60 5.14
N VAL A 94 -16.39 9.47 5.19
CA VAL A 94 -15.33 9.18 4.21
C VAL A 94 -15.92 9.13 2.80
N SER A 95 -17.06 8.47 2.65
CA SER A 95 -17.77 8.34 1.36
C SER A 95 -18.38 9.66 0.89
N GLU A 96 -18.80 10.53 1.80
CA GLU A 96 -19.27 11.89 1.47
C GLU A 96 -18.13 12.79 0.97
N PHE A 97 -16.93 12.66 1.53
CA PHE A 97 -15.80 13.53 1.21
C PHE A 97 -14.95 13.05 0.05
N VAL A 98 -14.92 11.75 -0.24
CA VAL A 98 -14.10 11.18 -1.31
C VAL A 98 -15.02 10.71 -2.44
N PRO A 99 -14.84 11.20 -3.68
CA PRO A 99 -15.64 10.79 -4.82
C PRO A 99 -15.66 9.27 -5.05
N GLU A 100 -16.76 8.75 -5.60
CA GLU A 100 -16.94 7.31 -5.79
C GLU A 100 -15.94 6.67 -6.76
N ASP A 101 -15.45 7.43 -7.74
CA ASP A 101 -14.46 7.01 -8.73
C ASP A 101 -13.02 7.02 -8.19
N ILE A 102 -12.82 7.50 -6.96
CA ILE A 102 -11.53 7.52 -6.27
C ILE A 102 -11.47 6.38 -5.25
N VAL A 103 -10.37 5.62 -5.29
CA VAL A 103 -10.16 4.52 -4.35
C VAL A 103 -9.96 5.08 -2.94
N ARG A 104 -10.87 4.73 -2.05
CA ARG A 104 -10.81 5.05 -0.62
C ARG A 104 -10.00 3.98 0.10
N VAL A 105 -8.94 4.36 0.79
CA VAL A 105 -8.06 3.46 1.53
C VAL A 105 -8.06 3.85 3.00
N VAL A 106 -8.46 2.96 3.90
CA VAL A 106 -8.56 3.23 5.33
C VAL A 106 -7.60 2.32 6.10
N GLU A 107 -6.88 2.87 7.08
CA GLU A 107 -6.00 2.12 7.98
C GLU A 107 -6.68 1.92 9.36
N PRO A 108 -7.41 0.81 9.58
CA PRO A 108 -7.85 0.41 10.92
C PRO A 108 -6.66 0.32 11.88
N ARG A 109 -6.80 0.91 13.07
CA ARG A 109 -5.73 0.92 14.06
C ARG A 109 -5.46 -0.49 14.58
N ARG A 110 -4.32 -1.04 14.19
CA ARG A 110 -3.85 -2.32 14.71
C ARG A 110 -3.67 -2.26 16.23
N GLY A 111 -4.15 -3.30 16.92
CA GLY A 111 -4.07 -3.43 18.37
C GLY A 111 -5.22 -2.75 19.12
N ALA A 112 -6.13 -2.05 18.44
CA ALA A 112 -7.39 -1.61 19.04
C ALA A 112 -8.34 -2.81 19.26
N ASN A 113 -9.22 -2.70 20.25
CA ASN A 113 -10.27 -3.69 20.48
C ASN A 113 -11.15 -3.81 19.22
N GLY A 114 -11.42 -5.04 18.77
CA GLY A 114 -12.22 -5.26 17.57
C GLY A 114 -11.54 -4.87 16.25
N TRP A 115 -10.20 -4.73 16.21
CA TRP A 115 -9.46 -4.36 15.01
C TRP A 115 -9.86 -5.15 13.75
N LEU A 116 -10.00 -6.48 13.87
CA LEU A 116 -10.42 -7.35 12.75
C LEU A 116 -11.84 -7.05 12.27
N ASP A 117 -12.75 -6.69 13.17
CA ASP A 117 -14.11 -6.27 12.79
C ASP A 117 -14.10 -4.87 12.15
N GLY A 118 -13.18 -4.00 12.59
CA GLY A 118 -12.94 -2.72 11.92
C GLY A 118 -12.46 -2.88 10.48
N ILE A 119 -11.66 -3.90 10.17
CA ILE A 119 -11.25 -4.24 8.79
C ILE A 119 -12.48 -4.64 7.96
N LYS A 120 -13.37 -5.50 8.49
CA LYS A 120 -14.60 -5.89 7.80
C LYS A 120 -15.49 -4.68 7.52
N ARG A 121 -15.70 -3.84 8.52
CA ARG A 121 -16.51 -2.62 8.40
C ARG A 121 -15.96 -1.67 7.33
N VAL A 122 -14.65 -1.48 7.27
CA VAL A 122 -14.01 -0.69 6.21
C VAL A 122 -14.38 -1.23 4.81
N ALA A 123 -14.33 -2.55 4.62
CA ALA A 123 -14.68 -3.15 3.34
C ALA A 123 -16.18 -3.11 3.02
N GLU A 124 -17.05 -3.24 4.02
CA GLU A 124 -18.51 -3.12 3.87
C GLU A 124 -18.91 -1.73 3.32
N HIS A 125 -18.12 -0.70 3.60
CA HIS A 125 -18.26 0.65 3.05
C HIS A 125 -17.47 0.87 1.74
N GLY A 126 -17.02 -0.22 1.09
CA GLY A 126 -16.30 -0.19 -0.19
C GLY A 126 -14.88 0.39 -0.11
N CYS A 127 -14.36 0.63 1.09
CA CYS A 127 -13.01 1.14 1.29
C CYS A 127 -11.99 -0.01 1.36
N TRP A 128 -10.81 0.18 0.80
CA TRP A 128 -9.72 -0.79 0.87
C TRP A 128 -9.09 -0.76 2.26
N PRO A 129 -9.00 -1.90 2.97
CA PRO A 129 -8.24 -1.97 4.21
C PRO A 129 -6.74 -1.79 3.95
N LYS A 130 -6.10 -1.00 4.80
CA LYS A 130 -4.66 -0.79 4.79
C LYS A 130 -4.01 -1.33 6.04
N LEU A 131 -2.94 -2.09 5.86
CA LEU A 131 -2.06 -2.53 6.94
C LEU A 131 -0.73 -1.76 6.89
N ARG A 132 -0.35 -1.18 8.02
CA ARG A 132 0.99 -0.62 8.22
C ARG A 132 1.94 -1.69 8.73
N CYS A 133 3.07 -1.86 8.04
CA CYS A 133 4.09 -2.87 8.34
C CYS A 133 5.45 -2.30 8.80
N GLY A 134 5.53 -0.99 9.05
CA GLY A 134 6.74 -0.36 9.59
C GLY A 134 6.51 1.05 10.11
N GLY A 135 7.49 1.56 10.84
CA GLY A 135 7.47 2.87 11.47
C GLY A 135 8.71 3.09 12.33
N GLN A 136 8.64 4.06 13.24
CA GLN A 136 9.77 4.44 14.10
C GLN A 136 9.85 3.61 15.39
N THR A 137 8.82 2.81 15.70
CA THR A 137 8.75 2.03 16.94
C THR A 137 8.57 0.55 16.63
N ALA A 138 8.98 -0.32 17.54
CA ALA A 138 8.84 -1.77 17.40
C ALA A 138 7.39 -2.19 17.16
N GLU A 139 6.44 -1.52 17.82
CA GLU A 139 5.01 -1.79 17.69
C GLU A 139 4.50 -1.52 16.28
N SER A 140 5.22 -0.75 15.46
CA SER A 140 4.85 -0.46 14.07
C SER A 140 5.12 -1.64 13.12
N PHE A 141 5.86 -2.66 13.57
CA PHE A 141 6.20 -3.85 12.80
C PHE A 141 5.31 -5.03 13.25
N PRO A 142 4.29 -5.42 12.48
CA PRO A 142 3.38 -6.50 12.85
C PRO A 142 4.11 -7.85 12.85
N SER A 143 3.76 -8.75 13.77
CA SER A 143 4.28 -10.11 13.76
C SER A 143 3.69 -10.94 12.61
N VAL A 144 4.21 -12.16 12.41
CA VAL A 144 3.66 -13.11 11.43
C VAL A 144 2.21 -13.44 11.74
N GLU A 145 1.86 -13.60 13.01
CA GLU A 145 0.51 -13.90 13.49
C GLU A 145 -0.46 -12.77 13.14
N VAL A 146 -0.04 -11.53 13.40
CA VAL A 146 -0.85 -10.35 13.08
C VAL A 146 -1.12 -10.23 11.58
N VAL A 147 -0.12 -10.42 10.74
CA VAL A 147 -0.31 -10.36 9.28
C VAL A 147 -1.15 -11.54 8.80
N SER A 148 -0.97 -12.73 9.37
CA SER A 148 -1.79 -13.91 9.07
C SER A 148 -3.26 -13.67 9.42
N ASP A 149 -3.56 -13.09 10.58
CA ASP A 149 -4.93 -12.78 11.00
C ASP A 149 -5.55 -11.68 10.12
N PHE A 150 -4.76 -10.69 9.72
CA PHE A 150 -5.18 -9.70 8.74
C PHE A 150 -5.55 -10.34 7.40
N LEU A 151 -4.69 -11.21 6.84
CA LEU A 151 -4.93 -11.88 5.56
C LEU A 151 -6.15 -12.81 5.62
N ALA A 152 -6.36 -13.52 6.74
CA ALA A 152 -7.52 -14.38 6.93
C ALA A 152 -8.85 -13.62 6.84
N VAL A 153 -8.88 -12.35 7.24
CA VAL A 153 -10.05 -11.49 7.09
C VAL A 153 -10.05 -10.81 5.71
N ALA A 154 -9.00 -10.04 5.40
CA ALA A 154 -8.95 -9.16 4.24
C ALA A 154 -9.09 -9.89 2.90
N SER A 155 -8.57 -11.12 2.79
CA SER A 155 -8.68 -11.90 1.54
C SER A 155 -10.10 -12.35 1.19
N THR A 156 -11.07 -12.16 2.10
CA THR A 156 -12.47 -12.58 1.94
C THR A 156 -13.44 -11.43 1.65
N LEU A 157 -12.99 -10.17 1.67
CA LEU A 157 -13.87 -9.00 1.80
C LEU A 157 -14.40 -8.41 0.48
N GLY A 158 -14.14 -9.03 -0.67
CA GLY A 158 -14.62 -8.53 -1.97
C GLY A 158 -14.03 -7.19 -2.42
N VAL A 159 -13.18 -6.57 -1.59
CA VAL A 159 -12.36 -5.39 -1.93
C VAL A 159 -10.88 -5.74 -1.74
N PRO A 160 -9.98 -5.15 -2.54
CA PRO A 160 -8.55 -5.30 -2.33
C PRO A 160 -8.07 -4.66 -1.03
N PHE A 161 -6.92 -5.13 -0.54
CA PHE A 161 -6.17 -4.47 0.52
C PHE A 161 -4.84 -3.93 0.02
N LYS A 162 -4.23 -3.05 0.81
CA LYS A 162 -2.90 -2.50 0.59
C LYS A 162 -2.04 -2.63 1.83
N VAL A 163 -0.73 -2.80 1.64
CA VAL A 163 0.26 -2.74 2.71
C VAL A 163 1.13 -1.49 2.56
N THR A 164 1.51 -0.84 3.66
CA THR A 164 2.38 0.34 3.58
C THR A 164 3.42 0.36 4.69
N ALA A 165 4.52 1.05 4.44
CA ALA A 165 5.69 1.19 5.32
C ALA A 165 6.38 -0.15 5.64
N GLY A 166 7.72 -0.12 5.72
CA GLY A 166 8.51 -1.25 6.19
C GLY A 166 8.70 -2.40 5.20
N VAL A 167 8.16 -2.33 3.98
CA VAL A 167 8.33 -3.38 2.96
C VAL A 167 9.42 -2.97 1.98
N HIS A 168 10.68 -3.08 2.41
CA HIS A 168 11.85 -2.56 1.69
C HIS A 168 12.58 -3.60 0.83
N SER A 169 12.33 -4.88 1.07
CA SER A 169 13.00 -5.98 0.37
C SER A 169 11.99 -7.02 -0.10
N ALA A 170 12.37 -7.85 -1.07
CA ALA A 170 11.55 -8.96 -1.53
C ALA A 170 11.27 -9.94 -0.40
N VAL A 171 12.29 -10.26 0.40
CA VAL A 171 12.21 -11.27 1.44
C VAL A 171 12.43 -10.67 2.83
N ARG A 172 11.74 -11.28 3.80
CA ARG A 172 11.75 -10.92 5.22
C ARG A 172 13.18 -10.85 5.74
N ARG A 173 13.49 -9.75 6.41
CA ARG A 173 14.82 -9.51 7.00
C ARG A 173 14.74 -8.78 8.33
N THR A 174 15.71 -9.03 9.19
CA THR A 174 15.92 -8.20 10.38
C THR A 174 16.94 -7.13 10.04
N ASP A 175 16.55 -5.88 10.25
CA ASP A 175 17.45 -4.75 10.10
C ASP A 175 18.52 -4.79 11.20
N PRO A 176 19.83 -4.79 10.86
CA PRO A 176 20.89 -4.94 11.85
C PRO A 176 21.12 -3.69 12.71
N GLU A 177 20.68 -2.51 12.28
CA GLU A 177 20.85 -1.26 13.02
C GLU A 177 19.76 -1.08 14.07
N THR A 178 18.51 -1.38 13.69
CA THR A 178 17.33 -1.19 14.55
C THR A 178 16.91 -2.45 15.28
N GLY A 179 17.28 -3.64 14.76
CA GLY A 179 16.80 -4.93 15.23
C GLY A 179 15.35 -5.23 14.84
N PHE A 180 14.69 -4.36 14.06
CA PHE A 180 13.31 -4.58 13.65
C PHE A 180 13.24 -5.60 12.52
N THR A 181 12.24 -6.48 12.57
CA THR A 181 12.00 -7.46 11.52
C THR A 181 10.95 -6.96 10.54
N HIS A 182 11.37 -6.83 9.28
CA HIS A 182 10.56 -6.37 8.16
C HIS A 182 9.99 -7.56 7.40
N HIS A 183 8.70 -7.52 7.05
CA HIS A 183 8.13 -8.44 6.07
C HIS A 183 8.61 -8.07 4.66
N GLY A 184 8.92 -9.07 3.85
CA GLY A 184 9.22 -8.87 2.43
C GLY A 184 7.95 -8.78 1.57
N PHE A 185 7.99 -8.04 0.45
CA PHE A 185 6.83 -7.98 -0.45
C PHE A 185 6.53 -9.34 -1.09
N LEU A 186 7.55 -10.16 -1.36
CA LEU A 186 7.39 -11.51 -1.90
C LEU A 186 6.78 -12.44 -0.85
N ASN A 187 7.17 -12.31 0.43
CA ASN A 187 6.50 -13.04 1.52
C ASN A 187 5.00 -12.73 1.54
N LEU A 188 4.62 -11.45 1.40
CA LEU A 188 3.22 -11.02 1.41
C LEU A 188 2.45 -11.54 0.19
N LEU A 189 3.07 -11.52 -0.99
CA LEU A 189 2.48 -12.04 -2.23
C LEU A 189 2.23 -13.56 -2.13
N VAL A 190 3.25 -14.32 -1.73
CA VAL A 190 3.14 -15.78 -1.56
C VAL A 190 2.16 -16.12 -0.44
N ALA A 191 2.21 -15.40 0.68
CA ALA A 191 1.25 -15.57 1.78
C ALA A 191 -0.19 -15.31 1.35
N THR A 192 -0.43 -14.31 0.49
CA THR A 192 -1.75 -14.04 -0.09
C THR A 192 -2.19 -15.19 -1.00
N ALA A 193 -1.30 -15.68 -1.87
CA ALA A 193 -1.57 -16.84 -2.73
C ALA A 193 -1.94 -18.09 -1.90
N ARG A 194 -1.21 -18.31 -0.80
CA ARG A 194 -1.49 -19.40 0.15
C ARG A 194 -2.82 -19.20 0.86
N SER A 195 -3.17 -17.96 1.24
CA SER A 195 -4.48 -17.64 1.84
C SER A 195 -5.62 -18.02 0.90
N LEU A 196 -5.52 -17.63 -0.38
CA LEU A 196 -6.54 -17.93 -1.39
C LEU A 196 -6.67 -19.42 -1.73
N SER A 197 -5.61 -20.20 -1.50
CA SER A 197 -5.57 -21.64 -1.78
C SER A 197 -5.68 -22.53 -0.52
N GLY A 198 -5.93 -21.94 0.65
CA GLY A 198 -6.07 -22.68 1.92
C GLY A 198 -4.77 -23.34 2.42
N LYS A 199 -3.61 -22.80 2.03
CA LYS A 199 -2.27 -23.26 2.44
C LYS A 199 -1.74 -22.50 3.66
N ASN A 200 -0.56 -22.89 4.15
CA ASN A 200 0.05 -22.29 5.33
C ASN A 200 0.61 -20.88 5.08
N VAL A 201 -0.18 -19.87 5.43
CA VAL A 201 0.14 -18.44 5.32
C VAL A 201 1.34 -18.04 6.20
N ARG A 202 1.40 -18.54 7.45
CA ARG A 202 2.41 -18.15 8.44
C ARG A 202 3.82 -18.56 8.04
N GLU A 203 3.95 -19.72 7.42
CA GLU A 203 5.23 -20.21 6.91
C GLU A 203 5.78 -19.30 5.80
N ALA A 204 4.95 -18.88 4.84
CA ALA A 204 5.36 -17.93 3.81
C ALA A 204 5.74 -16.57 4.40
N LEU A 205 4.97 -16.07 5.36
CA LEU A 205 5.27 -14.81 6.05
C LEU A 205 6.58 -14.87 6.86
N GLY A 206 6.86 -16.01 7.50
CA GLY A 206 8.05 -16.18 8.35
C GLY A 206 9.33 -16.54 7.59
N SER A 207 9.21 -16.97 6.33
CA SER A 207 10.33 -17.46 5.53
C SER A 207 11.39 -16.39 5.26
N THR A 208 12.66 -16.80 5.35
CA THR A 208 13.84 -16.06 4.89
C THR A 208 14.57 -16.81 3.76
N ASP A 209 13.87 -17.75 3.11
CA ASP A 209 14.38 -18.53 1.98
C ASP A 209 14.00 -17.85 0.66
N ASP A 210 14.96 -17.10 0.12
CA ASP A 210 14.83 -16.35 -1.12
C ASP A 210 14.46 -17.25 -2.31
N ALA A 211 15.19 -18.34 -2.48
CA ALA A 211 14.99 -19.26 -3.60
C ALA A 211 13.64 -19.97 -3.49
N GLY A 212 13.27 -20.45 -2.30
CA GLY A 212 12.00 -21.13 -2.08
C GLY A 212 10.79 -20.23 -2.34
N LEU A 213 10.83 -18.97 -1.91
CA LEU A 213 9.76 -18.01 -2.19
C LEU A 213 9.67 -17.65 -3.69
N ALA A 214 10.81 -17.46 -4.36
CA ALA A 214 10.86 -17.18 -5.78
C ALA A 214 10.35 -18.35 -6.63
N ASP A 215 10.73 -19.58 -6.28
CA ASP A 215 10.22 -20.80 -6.94
C ASP A 215 8.71 -20.93 -6.78
N GLU A 216 8.17 -20.69 -5.58
CA GLU A 216 6.72 -20.74 -5.36
C GLU A 216 5.99 -19.65 -6.16
N ALA A 217 6.53 -18.42 -6.19
CA ALA A 217 5.96 -17.34 -6.98
C ALA A 217 5.98 -17.65 -8.49
N ARG A 218 7.07 -18.20 -9.03
CA ARG A 218 7.16 -18.65 -10.44
C ARG A 218 6.19 -19.79 -10.75
N SER A 219 5.84 -20.61 -9.77
CA SER A 219 4.92 -21.74 -9.95
C SER A 219 3.44 -21.34 -10.00
N LEU A 220 3.11 -20.08 -9.69
CA LEU A 220 1.73 -19.59 -9.79
C LEU A 220 1.30 -19.55 -11.26
N SER A 221 0.12 -20.09 -11.54
CA SER A 221 -0.53 -19.88 -12.84
C SER A 221 -0.89 -18.41 -13.02
N ASP A 222 -1.04 -17.96 -14.27
CA ASP A 222 -1.47 -16.58 -14.56
C ASP A 222 -2.78 -16.20 -13.85
N ASP A 223 -3.72 -17.14 -13.74
CA ASP A 223 -5.00 -16.93 -13.06
C ASP A 223 -4.82 -16.80 -11.54
N ALA A 224 -3.94 -17.61 -10.94
CA ALA A 224 -3.61 -17.48 -9.53
C ALA A 224 -2.88 -16.15 -9.24
N ALA A 225 -1.94 -15.76 -10.10
CA ALA A 225 -1.24 -14.48 -9.98
C ALA A 225 -2.18 -13.28 -10.19
N ARG A 226 -3.16 -13.37 -11.09
CA ARG A 226 -4.24 -12.38 -11.22
C ARG A 226 -5.09 -12.31 -9.95
N ALA A 227 -5.58 -13.45 -9.44
CA ALA A 227 -6.37 -13.49 -8.21
C ALA A 227 -5.62 -12.91 -7.00
N VAL A 228 -4.31 -13.14 -6.89
CA VAL A 228 -3.48 -12.51 -5.85
C VAL A 228 -3.46 -11.01 -6.00
N ARG A 229 -3.28 -10.47 -7.22
CA ARG A 229 -3.26 -9.02 -7.48
C ARG A 229 -4.63 -8.36 -7.31
N ASP A 230 -5.71 -9.09 -7.57
CA ASP A 230 -7.09 -8.61 -7.33
C ASP A 230 -7.38 -8.43 -5.83
N VAL A 231 -6.66 -9.15 -4.97
CA VAL A 231 -6.84 -9.10 -3.51
C VAL A 231 -5.78 -8.24 -2.82
N PHE A 232 -4.50 -8.41 -3.19
CA PHE A 232 -3.38 -7.61 -2.71
C PHE A 232 -2.97 -6.61 -3.79
N ALA A 233 -3.63 -5.45 -3.81
CA ALA A 233 -3.55 -4.52 -4.94
C ALA A 233 -2.23 -3.75 -5.02
N SER A 234 -1.62 -3.41 -3.88
CA SER A 234 -0.35 -2.68 -3.88
C SER A 234 0.35 -2.73 -2.54
N TYR A 235 1.64 -2.36 -2.55
CA TYR A 235 2.37 -1.98 -1.34
C TYR A 235 3.05 -0.63 -1.52
N GLY A 236 3.33 0.06 -0.41
CA GLY A 236 4.10 1.30 -0.41
C GLY A 236 5.60 1.04 -0.31
N SER A 237 6.38 1.58 -1.24
CA SER A 237 7.85 1.55 -1.21
C SER A 237 8.44 2.96 -1.10
N ALA A 238 9.54 3.08 -0.36
CA ALA A 238 10.32 4.33 -0.28
C ALA A 238 11.33 4.48 -1.44
N SER A 239 11.67 3.36 -2.10
CA SER A 239 12.52 3.31 -3.28
C SER A 239 11.74 2.76 -4.47
N LEU A 240 11.91 3.38 -5.63
CA LEU A 240 11.32 2.90 -6.88
C LEU A 240 12.21 1.87 -7.59
N THR A 241 13.47 1.73 -7.18
CA THR A 241 14.46 0.85 -7.82
C THR A 241 14.75 -0.41 -7.02
N ASP A 242 14.68 -0.36 -5.69
CA ASP A 242 15.08 -1.49 -4.84
C ASP A 242 14.17 -2.71 -5.07
N PRO A 243 12.83 -2.59 -5.14
CA PRO A 243 11.99 -3.75 -5.43
C PRO A 243 12.24 -4.36 -6.80
N VAL A 244 12.60 -3.54 -7.80
CA VAL A 244 12.97 -4.03 -9.13
C VAL A 244 14.28 -4.80 -9.06
N THR A 245 15.31 -4.22 -8.42
CA THR A 245 16.60 -4.88 -8.22
C THR A 245 16.46 -6.24 -7.52
N ASP A 246 15.61 -6.30 -6.50
CA ASP A 246 15.34 -7.55 -5.78
C ASP A 246 14.63 -8.57 -6.68
N LEU A 247 13.65 -8.15 -7.49
CA LEU A 247 12.97 -9.04 -8.43
C LEU A 247 13.91 -9.53 -9.54
N GLU A 248 14.81 -8.68 -10.05
CA GLU A 248 15.87 -9.08 -11.00
C GLU A 248 16.79 -10.14 -10.37
N GLY A 249 17.25 -9.91 -9.14
CA GLY A 249 18.10 -10.85 -8.41
C GLY A 249 17.44 -12.20 -8.12
N LEU A 250 16.10 -12.24 -8.08
CA LEU A 250 15.30 -13.44 -7.89
C LEU A 250 14.80 -14.06 -9.22
N GLU A 251 15.17 -13.48 -10.36
CA GLU A 251 14.74 -13.89 -11.70
C GLU A 251 13.21 -13.92 -11.86
N LEU A 252 12.53 -12.87 -11.38
CA LEU A 252 11.08 -12.71 -11.38
C LEU A 252 10.54 -11.64 -12.35
N LEU A 253 11.40 -11.06 -13.19
CA LEU A 253 11.05 -10.04 -14.21
C LEU A 253 11.16 -10.59 -15.64
#